data_AF-A0A285GBV1-F1
#
_entry.id   AF-A0A285GBV1-F1
#
_cell.length_a   1.000
_cell.length_b   1.000
_cell.length_c   1.000
_cell.angle_alpha   90.00
_cell.angle_beta   90.00
_cell.angle_gamma   90.00
#
_symmetry.space_group_name_H-M   'P 1'
#
loop_
_entity.id
_entity.type
_entity.pdbx_description
1 polymer ?
#
loop_
_entity_poly.entity_id
_entity_poly.type
_entity_poly.pdbx_seq_one_letter_code
_entity_poly.pdbx_strand_id
1 'polypeptide(L)'
;MKIGKGEIIFAVITVLFVASFFYGMAANPGSEFGGVDGAAEEVITDVTGGYEPWIGNIGFEPPGGETESLLFALQAAIGAVVIGYFFGYYKGKGRSD
;
A
#
# COMPACT_ATOMS: atom_id res chain seq x y z
N MET A 1 0.66 9.21 -30.90
CA MET A 1 1.47 8.59 -29.83
C MET A 1 1.32 7.08 -29.94
N LYS A 2 2.39 6.33 -30.23
CA LYS A 2 2.31 4.86 -30.25
C LYS A 2 2.47 4.37 -28.80
N ILE A 3 1.47 3.65 -28.28
CA ILE A 3 1.54 3.08 -26.94
C ILE A 3 2.46 1.86 -26.99
N GLY A 4 3.55 1.89 -26.23
CA GLY A 4 4.51 0.82 -26.07
C GLY A 4 3.98 -0.31 -25.17
N LYS A 5 4.52 -1.51 -25.34
CA LYS A 5 4.11 -2.70 -24.56
C LYS A 5 4.23 -2.49 -23.04
N GLY A 6 5.24 -1.75 -22.58
CA GLY A 6 5.43 -1.43 -21.16
C GLY A 6 4.32 -0.55 -20.58
N GLU A 7 3.81 0.41 -21.36
CA GLU A 7 2.72 1.29 -20.93
C GLU A 7 1.40 0.52 -20.82
N ILE A 8 1.17 -0.45 -21.73
CA ILE A 8 0.02 -1.36 -21.66
C ILE A 8 0.12 -2.23 -20.41
N ILE A 9 1.28 -2.84 -20.14
CA ILE A 9 1.48 -3.68 -18.94
C ILE A 9 1.23 -2.86 -17.67
N PHE A 10 1.80 -1.65 -17.60
CA PHE A 10 1.58 -0.75 -16.47
C PHE A 10 0.10 -0.43 -16.28
N ALA A 11 -0.61 -0.05 -17.36
CA ALA A 11 -2.04 0.24 -17.30
C ALA A 11 -2.87 -0.95 -16.83
N VAL A 12 -2.57 -2.16 -17.32
CA VAL A 12 -3.25 -3.39 -16.89
C VAL A 12 -3.01 -3.64 -15.40
N ILE A 13 -1.78 -3.52 -14.91
CA ILE A 13 -1.47 -3.69 -13.48
C ILE A 13 -2.22 -2.65 -12.64
N THR A 14 -2.26 -1.39 -13.06
CA THR A 14 -3.01 -0.34 -12.38
C THR A 14 -4.50 -0.67 -12.31
N VAL A 15 -5.10 -1.11 -13.41
CA VAL A 15 -6.52 -1.49 -13.46
C VAL A 15 -6.80 -2.67 -12.54
N LEU A 16 -5.95 -3.70 -12.56
CA LEU A 16 -6.10 -4.87 -11.70
C LEU A 16 -5.98 -4.50 -10.21
N PHE A 17 -5.03 -3.63 -9.85
CA PHE A 17 -4.88 -3.14 -8.49
C PHE A 17 -6.12 -2.37 -8.03
N VAL A 18 -6.60 -1.42 -8.83
CA VAL A 18 -7.80 -0.63 -8.52
C VAL A 18 -9.04 -1.52 -8.40
N ALA A 19 -9.22 -2.47 -9.32
CA ALA A 19 -10.32 -3.42 -9.28
C ALA A 19 -10.29 -4.28 -8.00
N SER A 20 -9.10 -4.76 -7.62
CA SER A 20 -8.92 -5.58 -6.41
C SER A 20 -9.23 -4.78 -5.14
N PHE A 21 -8.84 -3.50 -5.10
CA PHE A 21 -9.14 -2.60 -3.98
C PHE A 21 -10.65 -2.40 -3.82
N PHE A 22 -11.36 -2.05 -4.90
CA PHE A 22 -12.82 -1.87 -4.85
C PHE A 22 -13.56 -3.18 -4.58
N TYR A 23 -13.07 -4.30 -5.10
CA TYR A 23 -13.60 -5.62 -4.76
C TYR A 23 -13.48 -5.90 -3.27
N GLY A 24 -12.31 -5.65 -2.66
CA GLY A 24 -12.11 -5.82 -1.22
C GLY A 24 -13.05 -4.94 -0.38
N MET A 25 -13.23 -3.68 -0.78
CA MET A 25 -14.16 -2.75 -0.13
C MET A 25 -15.62 -3.20 -0.23
N ALA A 26 -16.04 -3.70 -1.39
CA ALA A 26 -17.39 -4.21 -1.59
C ALA A 26 -17.64 -5.54 -0.85
N ALA A 27 -16.63 -6.42 -0.81
CA ALA A 27 -16.71 -7.71 -0.12
C ALA A 27 -16.68 -7.57 1.41
N ASN A 28 -15.99 -6.54 1.94
CA ASN A 28 -15.87 -6.29 3.38
C ASN A 28 -16.18 -4.83 3.73
N PRO A 29 -17.46 -4.42 3.69
CA PRO A 29 -17.87 -3.01 3.85
C PRO A 29 -17.60 -2.42 5.24
N GLY A 30 -17.37 -3.27 6.25
CA GLY A 30 -16.97 -2.86 7.61
C GLY A 30 -15.48 -3.01 7.90
N SER A 31 -14.65 -3.32 6.90
CA SER A 31 -13.20 -3.46 7.11
C SER A 31 -12.55 -2.12 7.40
N GLU A 32 -11.78 -2.06 8.48
CA GLU A 32 -11.00 -0.86 8.85
C GLU A 32 -9.72 -0.70 8.01
N PHE A 33 -9.45 -1.60 7.05
CA PHE A 33 -8.22 -1.61 6.24
C PHE A 33 -6.94 -1.42 7.08
N GLY A 34 -6.90 -2.07 8.24
CA GLY A 34 -5.76 -2.06 9.14
C GLY A 34 -4.58 -2.90 8.62
N GLY A 35 -3.46 -2.83 9.33
CA GLY A 35 -2.31 -3.68 9.08
C GLY A 35 -2.67 -5.16 9.23
N VAL A 36 -2.01 -6.02 8.45
CA VAL A 36 -2.20 -7.48 8.51
C VAL A 36 -1.85 -8.04 9.88
N ASP A 37 -0.92 -7.40 10.59
CA ASP A 37 -0.41 -7.86 11.87
C ASP A 37 -1.50 -7.89 12.96
N GLY A 38 -2.36 -6.87 13.03
CA GLY A 38 -3.47 -6.83 14.01
C GLY A 38 -4.54 -7.90 13.74
N ALA A 39 -4.88 -8.14 12.47
CA ALA A 39 -5.81 -9.20 12.09
C ALA A 39 -5.22 -10.60 12.34
N ALA A 40 -3.91 -10.75 12.17
CA ALA A 40 -3.22 -12.01 12.47
C ALA A 40 -3.16 -12.27 13.98
N GLU A 41 -2.91 -11.25 14.80
CA GLU A 41 -2.85 -11.38 16.26
C GLU A 41 -4.18 -11.86 16.86
N GLU A 42 -5.31 -11.32 16.39
CA GLU A 42 -6.65 -11.73 16.84
C GLU A 42 -6.91 -13.21 16.52
N VAL A 43 -6.68 -13.63 15.27
CA VAL A 43 -6.87 -15.01 14.84
C VAL A 43 -5.94 -15.96 15.57
N ILE A 44 -4.68 -15.58 15.76
CA ILE A 44 -3.71 -16.41 16.48
C ILE A 44 -4.14 -16.57 17.95
N THR A 45 -4.56 -15.49 18.59
CA THR A 45 -5.04 -15.52 19.98
C THR A 45 -6.24 -16.45 20.15
N ASP A 46 -7.20 -16.39 19.22
CA ASP A 46 -8.38 -17.25 19.22
C ASP A 46 -8.05 -18.74 19.03
N VAL A 47 -7.07 -19.05 18.16
CA VAL A 47 -6.71 -20.43 17.82
C VAL A 47 -5.80 -21.06 18.86
N THR A 48 -4.85 -20.32 19.42
CA THR A 48 -3.82 -20.87 20.33
C THR A 48 -4.06 -20.56 21.80
N GLY A 49 -5.04 -19.71 22.13
CA GLY A 49 -5.29 -19.25 23.50
C GLY A 49 -4.25 -18.23 24.00
N GLY A 50 -3.55 -17.58 23.06
CA GLY A 50 -2.40 -16.73 23.29
C GLY A 50 -1.16 -17.28 22.60
N TYR A 51 -0.36 -16.40 22.00
CA TYR A 51 0.87 -16.75 21.31
C TYR A 51 2.04 -16.03 21.95
N GLU A 52 3.10 -16.79 22.22
CA GLU A 52 4.33 -16.28 22.81
C GLU A 52 5.39 -16.16 21.71
N PRO A 53 5.87 -14.95 21.38
CA PRO A 53 6.82 -14.76 20.29
C PRO A 53 8.09 -15.60 20.48
N TRP A 54 8.39 -16.46 19.50
CA TRP A 54 9.58 -17.32 19.48
C TRP A 54 10.90 -16.54 19.32
N ILE A 55 10.80 -15.27 18.91
CA ILE A 55 11.90 -14.29 18.93
C ILE A 55 11.33 -12.96 19.44
N GLY A 56 11.94 -12.38 20.48
CA GLY A 56 11.60 -11.02 20.92
C GLY A 56 12.04 -9.97 19.89
N ASN A 57 11.38 -8.80 19.86
CA ASN A 57 11.61 -7.73 18.89
C ASN A 57 13.08 -7.57 18.48
N ILE A 58 13.40 -8.03 17.27
CA ILE A 58 14.75 -8.02 16.73
C ILE A 58 15.03 -6.61 16.20
N GLY A 59 15.18 -5.65 17.11
CA GLY A 59 15.86 -4.39 16.86
C GLY A 59 14.99 -3.13 16.70
N PHE A 60 13.72 -3.20 16.29
CA PHE A 60 12.88 -2.00 16.25
C PHE A 60 11.38 -2.34 16.16
N GLU A 61 10.64 -1.96 17.19
CA GLU A 61 9.19 -1.80 17.10
C GLU A 61 8.90 -0.30 17.25
N PRO A 62 8.19 0.33 16.29
CA PRO A 62 7.87 1.75 16.38
C PRO A 62 7.10 2.01 17.69
N PRO A 63 7.53 2.97 18.53
CA PRO A 63 6.79 3.28 19.74
C PRO A 63 5.43 3.89 19.39
N GLY A 64 4.36 3.14 19.64
CA GLY A 64 2.96 3.57 19.47
C GLY A 64 2.47 3.58 18.02
N GLY A 65 1.18 3.30 17.82
CA GLY A 65 0.55 3.23 16.50
C GLY A 65 0.54 4.55 15.70
N GLU A 66 0.80 5.69 16.36
CA GLU A 66 0.99 6.98 15.70
C GLU A 66 2.26 7.01 14.83
N THR A 67 3.33 6.36 15.30
CA THR A 67 4.61 6.29 14.56
C THR A 67 4.45 5.43 13.30
N GLU A 68 3.71 4.33 13.37
CA GLU A 68 3.38 3.49 12.21
C GLU A 68 2.57 4.28 11.18
N SER A 69 1.53 4.97 11.63
CA SER A 69 0.68 5.80 10.77
C SER A 69 1.49 6.91 10.07
N LEU A 70 2.47 7.51 10.76
CA LEU A 70 3.38 8.50 10.18
C LEU A 70 4.27 7.88 9.09
N LEU A 71 4.78 6.66 9.29
CA LEU A 71 5.57 5.97 8.28
C LEU A 71 4.74 5.64 7.03
N PHE A 72 3.49 5.20 7.19
CA PHE A 72 2.57 5.02 6.06
C PHE A 72 2.27 6.34 5.34
N ALA A 73 2.03 7.42 6.08
CA ALA A 73 1.80 8.74 5.49
C ALA A 73 3.03 9.24 4.71
N LEU A 74 4.24 9.01 5.22
CA LEU A 74 5.49 9.34 4.53
C LEU A 74 5.66 8.54 3.23
N GLN A 75 5.39 7.24 3.26
CA GLN A 75 5.41 6.39 2.06
C GLN A 75 4.42 6.89 1.01
N ALA A 76 3.20 7.23 1.43
CA ALA A 76 2.18 7.79 0.55
C ALA A 76 2.61 9.12 -0.07
N ALA A 77 3.23 10.02 0.72
CA ALA A 77 3.75 11.30 0.24
C ALA A 77 4.85 11.12 -0.80
N ILE A 78 5.80 10.20 -0.57
CA ILE A 78 6.86 9.87 -1.54
C ILE A 78 6.25 9.32 -2.83
N GLY A 79 5.29 8.40 -2.74
CA GLY A 79 4.57 7.86 -3.89
C GLY A 79 3.88 8.96 -4.71
N ALA A 80 3.20 9.89 -4.04
CA ALA A 80 2.53 11.02 -4.68
C ALA A 80 3.52 11.94 -5.43
N VAL A 81 4.68 12.22 -4.84
CA VAL A 81 5.75 13.02 -5.47
C VAL A 81 6.26 12.34 -6.74
N VAL A 82 6.51 11.03 -6.71
CA VAL A 82 6.99 10.26 -7.88
C VAL A 82 5.95 10.29 -9.00
N ILE A 83 4.68 10.04 -8.69
CA ILE A 83 3.57 10.07 -9.65
C ILE A 83 3.42 11.48 -10.25
N GLY A 84 3.44 12.52 -9.40
CA GLY A 84 3.35 13.92 -9.82
C GLY A 84 4.50 14.33 -10.74
N TYR A 85 5.73 13.93 -10.41
CA TYR A 85 6.91 14.17 -11.25
C TYR A 85 6.78 13.51 -12.61
N PHE A 86 6.32 12.24 -12.67
CA PHE A 86 6.11 11.53 -13.92
C PHE A 86 5.15 12.30 -14.84
N PHE A 87 3.95 12.64 -14.37
CA PHE A 87 2.99 13.39 -15.17
C PHE A 87 3.51 14.79 -15.56
N GLY A 88 4.19 15.48 -14.64
CA GLY A 88 4.80 16.79 -14.90
C GLY A 88 5.87 16.73 -16.00
N TYR A 89 6.75 15.73 -15.94
CA TYR A 89 7.81 15.52 -16.92
C TYR A 89 7.26 15.26 -18.33
N TYR A 90 6.28 14.35 -18.48
CA TYR A 90 5.68 14.05 -19.78
C TYR A 90 4.90 15.24 -20.35
N LYS A 91 4.20 16.01 -19.51
CA LYS A 91 3.52 17.25 -19.92
C LYS A 91 4.51 18.32 -20.37
N GLY A 92 5.65 18.46 -19.69
CA GLY A 92 6.71 19.41 -20.05
C GLY A 92 7.40 19.03 -21.35
N LYS A 93 7.66 17.73 -21.56
CA LYS A 93 8.33 17.21 -22.76
C LYS A 93 7.54 17.44 -24.05
N GLY A 94 6.20 17.38 -24.00
CA GLY A 94 5.34 17.67 -25.16
C GLY A 94 5.18 19.16 -25.50
N ARG A 95 5.90 20.05 -24.81
CA ARG A 95 5.86 21.52 -24.98
C ARG A 95 7.19 22.10 -25.50
N SER A 96 8.19 21.24 -25.69
CA SER A 96 9.53 21.57 -26.17
C SER A 96 9.71 21.36 -27.68
N ASP A 97 8.66 20.85 -28.35
CA ASP A 97 8.51 20.78 -29.81
C ASP A 97 7.44 21.81 -30.25
#